data_AF-A0A7Z2JB87-F1
#
_entry.id   AF-A0A7Z2JB87-F1
#
_cell.length_a   1.000
_cell.length_b   1.000
_cell.length_c   1.000
_cell.angle_alpha   90.00
_cell.angle_beta   90.00
_cell.angle_gamma   90.00
#
_symmetry.space_group_name_H-M   'P 1'
#
loop_
_entity.id
_entity.type
_entity.pdbx_description
1 polymer ?
#
loop_
_entity_poly.entity_id
_entity_poly.type
_entity_poly.pdbx_seq_one_letter_code
_entity_poly.pdbx_strand_id
1 'polypeptide(L)'
;MPGTTTYAQFDAADYLDSEETIAEFLAASAEDPNPDVLLAAIAAVARARGMAKVAADAGLGRESLYKALAPGAHPRFETIQKVLRALGVQTVYKPLGGR
;
A
#
# COMPACT_ATOMS: atom_id res chain seq x y z
N MET A 1 -34.34 -20.35 17.07
CA MET A 1 -32.89 -20.17 17.36
C MET A 1 -32.40 -19.02 16.49
N PRO A 2 -31.71 -17.99 17.01
CA PRO A 2 -31.13 -16.96 16.15
C PRO A 2 -29.99 -17.60 15.34
N GLY A 3 -30.08 -17.53 14.01
CA GLY A 3 -29.05 -18.05 13.12
C GLY A 3 -27.74 -17.30 13.34
N THR A 4 -26.64 -18.04 13.48
CA THR A 4 -25.32 -17.45 13.64
C THR A 4 -24.86 -16.92 12.29
N THR A 5 -24.89 -15.61 12.08
CA THR A 5 -24.28 -14.98 10.90
C THR A 5 -22.76 -15.03 11.06
N THR A 6 -22.08 -15.72 10.13
CA THR A 6 -20.61 -15.76 10.07
C THR A 6 -20.11 -14.65 9.15
N TYR A 7 -19.22 -13.80 9.66
CA TYR A 7 -18.58 -12.73 8.89
C TYR A 7 -17.19 -13.18 8.42
N ALA A 8 -16.82 -12.83 7.19
CA ALA A 8 -15.46 -13.01 6.70
C ALA A 8 -14.52 -11.94 7.30
N GLN A 9 -13.24 -12.29 7.45
CA GLN A 9 -12.21 -11.31 7.82
C GLN A 9 -12.00 -10.35 6.65
N PHE A 10 -11.98 -9.05 6.93
CA PHE A 10 -11.69 -8.04 5.92
C PHE A 10 -10.23 -8.11 5.47
N ASP A 11 -10.00 -8.28 4.17
CA ASP A 11 -8.71 -8.02 3.51
C ASP A 11 -8.89 -6.92 2.46
N ALA A 12 -8.12 -5.83 2.59
CA ALA A 12 -8.16 -4.74 1.62
C ALA A 12 -7.79 -5.21 0.22
N ALA A 13 -6.94 -6.25 0.09
CA ALA A 13 -6.52 -6.80 -1.20
C ALA A 13 -7.70 -7.26 -2.08
N ASP A 14 -8.81 -7.68 -1.48
CA ASP A 14 -10.00 -8.16 -2.19
C ASP A 14 -10.75 -7.04 -2.94
N TYR A 15 -10.47 -5.78 -2.62
CA TYR A 15 -11.16 -4.60 -3.16
C TYR A 15 -10.24 -3.68 -3.99
N LEU A 16 -8.98 -4.08 -4.23
CA LEU A 16 -7.99 -3.30 -4.98
C LEU A 16 -7.95 -3.72 -6.45
N ASP A 17 -9.11 -3.68 -7.11
CA ASP A 17 -9.34 -4.16 -8.48
C ASP A 17 -9.20 -3.08 -9.57
N SER A 18 -9.20 -1.80 -9.20
CA SER A 18 -9.03 -0.67 -10.11
C SER A 18 -7.84 0.23 -9.74
N GLU A 19 -7.24 0.88 -10.75
CA GLU A 19 -6.15 1.83 -10.56
C GLU A 19 -6.58 3.03 -9.70
N GLU A 20 -7.83 3.48 -9.86
CA GLU A 20 -8.40 4.59 -9.11
C GLU A 20 -8.57 4.23 -7.63
N THR A 21 -9.14 3.06 -7.34
CA THR A 21 -9.29 2.57 -5.95
C THR A 21 -7.95 2.41 -5.26
N ILE A 22 -6.92 1.92 -5.97
CA ILE A 22 -5.57 1.81 -5.41
C ILE A 22 -4.99 3.19 -5.09
N ALA A 23 -5.14 4.16 -5.98
CA ALA A 23 -4.65 5.51 -5.76
C ALA A 23 -5.36 6.18 -4.57
N GLU A 24 -6.69 6.06 -4.48
CA GLU A 24 -7.48 6.58 -3.36
C GLU A 24 -7.12 5.90 -2.04
N PHE A 25 -6.99 4.57 -2.04
CA PHE A 25 -6.61 3.80 -0.86
C PHE A 25 -5.24 4.21 -0.33
N LEU A 26 -4.25 4.36 -1.21
CA LEU A 26 -2.91 4.80 -0.83
C LEU A 26 -2.90 6.26 -0.37
N ALA A 27 -3.68 7.14 -1.02
CA ALA A 27 -3.81 8.53 -0.61
C ALA A 27 -4.44 8.66 0.79
N ALA A 28 -5.54 7.95 1.06
CA ALA A 28 -6.18 7.93 2.37
C ALA A 28 -5.23 7.37 3.44
N SER A 29 -4.50 6.31 3.12
CA SER A 29 -3.52 5.70 4.04
C SER A 29 -2.33 6.64 4.34
N ALA A 30 -1.97 7.52 3.41
CA ALA A 30 -0.90 8.49 3.58
C ALA A 30 -1.30 9.71 4.44
N GLU A 31 -2.60 9.92 4.68
CA GLU A 31 -3.10 11.00 5.54
C GLU A 31 -3.03 10.62 7.04
N ASP A 32 -2.82 9.34 7.36
CA ASP A 32 -2.64 8.88 8.73
C ASP A 32 -1.29 9.32 9.32
N PRO A 33 -1.24 9.84 10.56
CA PRO A 33 0.02 10.24 11.20
C PRO A 33 0.97 9.07 11.47
N ASN A 34 0.48 7.83 11.50
CA ASN A 34 1.30 6.64 11.66
C ASN A 34 1.81 6.14 10.29
N PRO A 35 3.13 6.21 10.02
CA PRO A 35 3.70 5.79 8.74
C PRO A 35 3.48 4.30 8.43
N ASP A 36 3.30 3.45 9.45
CA ASP A 36 3.05 2.02 9.25
C ASP A 36 1.73 1.76 8.51
N VAL A 37 0.76 2.68 8.59
CA VAL A 37 -0.52 2.56 7.86
C VAL A 37 -0.26 2.63 6.35
N LEU A 38 0.54 3.60 5.90
CA LEU A 38 0.94 3.69 4.50
C LEU A 38 1.79 2.48 4.06
N LEU A 39 2.71 2.01 4.90
CA LEU A 39 3.52 0.82 4.57
C LEU A 39 2.66 -0.43 4.41
N ALA A 40 1.70 -0.64 5.31
CA ALA A 40 0.75 -1.74 5.23
C ALA A 40 -0.13 -1.65 3.99
N ALA A 41 -0.59 -0.45 3.63
CA ALA A 41 -1.37 -0.23 2.42
C ALA A 41 -0.57 -0.56 1.15
N ILE A 42 0.68 -0.08 1.05
CA ILE A 42 1.59 -0.41 -0.06
C ILE A 42 1.81 -1.93 -0.13
N ALA A 43 1.99 -2.60 1.02
CA ALA A 43 2.14 -4.05 1.07
C ALA A 43 0.87 -4.79 0.60
N ALA A 44 -0.32 -4.32 0.97
CA ALA A 44 -1.59 -4.90 0.52
C ALA A 44 -1.74 -4.79 -1.00
N VAL A 45 -1.51 -3.61 -1.58
CA VAL A 45 -1.53 -3.41 -3.04
C VAL A 45 -0.48 -4.27 -3.73
N ALA A 46 0.75 -4.32 -3.19
CA ALA A 46 1.81 -5.13 -3.77
C ALA A 46 1.50 -6.63 -3.73
N ARG A 47 0.79 -7.12 -2.70
CA ARG A 47 0.28 -8.50 -2.65
C ARG A 47 -0.79 -8.73 -3.71
N ALA A 48 -1.77 -7.83 -3.83
CA ALA A 48 -2.83 -7.91 -4.83
C ALA A 48 -2.30 -7.94 -6.28
N ARG A 49 -1.26 -7.15 -6.57
CA ARG A 49 -0.59 -7.10 -7.90
C ARG A 49 0.46 -8.19 -8.12
N GLY A 50 0.76 -8.98 -7.09
CA GLY A 50 1.82 -9.99 -7.10
C GLY A 50 3.17 -9.43 -6.67
N MET A 51 3.57 -9.76 -5.44
CA MET A 51 4.79 -9.22 -4.80
C MET A 51 6.07 -9.42 -5.62
N ALA A 52 6.20 -10.57 -6.29
CA ALA A 52 7.37 -10.87 -7.12
C ALA A 52 7.49 -9.94 -8.33
N LYS A 53 6.36 -9.63 -8.97
CA LYS A 53 6.29 -8.70 -10.10
C LYS A 53 6.66 -7.28 -9.64
N VAL A 54 6.06 -6.82 -8.56
CA VAL A 54 6.32 -5.48 -8.01
C VAL A 54 7.78 -5.31 -7.61
N ALA A 55 8.39 -6.32 -6.96
CA ALA A 55 9.81 -6.27 -6.63
C ALA A 55 10.69 -6.12 -7.87
N ALA A 56 10.43 -6.91 -8.92
CA ALA A 56 11.17 -6.84 -10.17
C ALA A 56 11.00 -5.47 -10.86
N ASP A 57 9.76 -4.99 -10.98
CA ASP A 57 9.44 -3.71 -11.61
C ASP A 57 10.01 -2.51 -10.82
N ALA A 58 10.15 -2.64 -9.50
CA ALA A 58 10.78 -1.64 -8.63
C ALA A 58 12.33 -1.71 -8.61
N GLY A 59 12.93 -2.72 -9.25
CA GLY A 59 14.37 -2.97 -9.20
C GLY A 59 14.86 -3.40 -7.81
N LEU A 60 14.01 -4.08 -7.03
CA LEU A 60 14.29 -4.55 -5.68
C LEU A 60 14.31 -6.08 -5.61
N GLY A 61 15.06 -6.64 -4.66
CA GLY A 61 14.90 -8.04 -4.28
C GLY A 61 13.57 -8.25 -3.54
N ARG A 62 12.93 -9.42 -3.71
CA ARG A 62 11.68 -9.77 -2.99
C ARG A 62 11.82 -9.63 -1.47
N GLU A 63 12.91 -10.15 -0.90
CA GLU A 63 13.19 -10.01 0.54
C GLU A 63 13.40 -8.55 0.95
N SER A 64 14.08 -7.76 0.12
CA SER A 64 14.28 -6.33 0.36
C SER A 64 12.95 -5.58 0.38
N LEU A 65 12.02 -5.92 -0.52
CA LEU A 65 10.68 -5.34 -0.55
C LEU A 65 9.89 -5.71 0.70
N TYR A 66 9.89 -6.99 1.12
CA TYR A 66 9.25 -7.40 2.38
C TYR A 66 9.79 -6.65 3.59
N LYS A 67 11.12 -6.52 3.71
CA LYS A 67 11.75 -5.77 4.81
C LYS A 67 11.43 -4.28 4.77
N ALA A 68 11.35 -3.70 3.56
CA ALA A 68 11.03 -2.29 3.38
C ALA A 68 9.59 -1.93 3.77
N LEU A 69 8.66 -2.90 3.69
CA LEU A 69 7.24 -2.72 3.98
C LEU A 69 6.79 -3.38 5.30
N ALA A 70 7.73 -3.88 6.10
CA ALA A 70 7.43 -4.47 7.39
C ALA A 70 6.97 -3.39 8.40
N PRO A 71 6.13 -3.74 9.39
CA PRO A 71 5.78 -2.81 10.48
C PRO A 71 7.03 -2.28 11.19
N GLY A 72 7.07 -0.97 11.44
CA GLY A 72 8.22 -0.29 12.05
C GLY A 72 9.43 -0.13 11.13
N ALA A 73 9.32 -0.44 9.83
CA ALA A 73 10.40 -0.21 8.89
C ALA A 73 10.59 1.28 8.60
N HIS A 74 11.83 1.65 8.27
CA HIS A 74 12.18 3.00 7.84
C HIS A 74 12.76 2.98 6.42
N PRO A 75 11.95 2.64 5.40
CA PRO A 75 12.41 2.65 4.02
C PRO A 75 12.82 4.07 3.63
N ARG A 76 13.91 4.19 2.88
CA ARG A 76 14.29 5.46 2.27
C ARG A 76 13.17 5.91 1.32
N PHE A 77 12.97 7.21 1.22
CA PHE A 77 11.98 7.79 0.31
C PHE A 77 12.15 7.33 -1.14
N GLU A 78 13.39 7.15 -1.61
CA GLU A 78 13.69 6.58 -2.93
C GLU A 78 13.09 5.17 -3.11
N THR A 79 13.14 4.33 -2.08
CA THR A 79 12.55 2.99 -2.10
C THR A 79 11.03 3.09 -2.22
N ILE A 80 10.39 3.98 -1.45
CA ILE A 80 8.94 4.21 -1.54
C ILE A 80 8.56 4.66 -2.95
N GLN A 81 9.27 5.64 -3.53
CA GLN A 81 8.98 6.09 -4.89
C GLN A 81 9.11 4.98 -5.94
N LYS A 82 10.15 4.15 -5.84
CA LYS A 82 10.33 3.00 -6.76
C LYS A 82 9.15 2.03 -6.68
N VAL A 83 8.70 1.71 -5.46
CA VAL A 83 7.57 0.82 -5.25
C VAL A 83 6.27 1.46 -5.76
N LEU A 84 6.00 2.72 -5.44
CA LEU A 84 4.81 3.42 -5.94
C LEU A 84 4.74 3.42 -7.47
N ARG A 85 5.86 3.70 -8.15
CA ARG A 85 5.92 3.63 -9.62
C ARG A 85 5.70 2.22 -10.17
N ALA A 86 6.25 1.19 -9.52
CA ALA A 86 6.00 -0.20 -9.88
C ALA A 86 4.54 -0.62 -9.70
N LEU A 87 3.83 0.06 -8.79
CA LEU A 87 2.38 -0.08 -8.58
C LEU A 87 1.54 0.81 -9.52
N GLY A 88 2.16 1.57 -10.43
CA GLY A 88 1.44 2.44 -11.36
C GLY A 88 0.93 3.75 -10.75
N VAL A 89 1.36 4.11 -9.54
CA VAL A 89 0.90 5.30 -8.81
C VAL A 89 2.02 6.31 -8.57
N GLN A 90 1.63 7.56 -8.30
CA GLN A 90 2.55 8.65 -7.99
C GLN A 90 2.06 9.46 -6.80
N THR A 91 2.98 10.09 -6.07
CA THR A 91 2.65 11.00 -4.98
C THR A 91 2.14 12.32 -5.54
N VAL A 92 1.06 12.84 -4.94
CA VAL A 92 0.50 14.17 -5.23
C VAL A 92 0.55 15.00 -3.95
N TYR A 93 1.05 16.23 -4.04
CA TYR A 93 1.11 17.15 -2.91
C TYR A 93 -0.16 18.01 -2.87
N LYS A 94 -0.79 18.07 -1.70
CA LYS A 94 -1.96 18.92 -1.41
C LYS A 94 -1.54 20.02 -0.43
N PRO A 95 -2.12 21.23 -0.50
CA PRO A 95 -1.91 22.25 0.53
C PRO A 95 -2.46 21.75 1.88
N LEU A 96 -1.75 22.01 2.98
CA LEU A 96 -2.20 21.68 4.34
C LEU A 96 -3.23 22.69 4.91
N GLY A 97 -4.00 23.32 4.02
CA GLY A 97 -4.85 24.47 4.31
C GLY A 97 -4.21 25.77 3.83
N GLY A 98 -4.84 26.42 2.85
CA GLY A 98 -4.56 27.82 2.54
C GLY A 98 -5.25 28.71 3.57
N ARG A 99 -4.57 29.78 4.00
CA ARG A 99 -5.29 30.97 4.46
C ARG A 99 -5.98 31.62 3.28
#